data_AF-A0A7X8ARY5-F1
#
_entry.id   AF-A0A7X8ARY5-F1
#
_cell.length_a   1.000
_cell.length_b   1.000
_cell.length_c   1.000
_cell.angle_alpha   90.00
_cell.angle_beta   90.00
_cell.angle_gamma   90.00
#
_symmetry.space_group_name_H-M   'P 1'
#
loop_
_entity.id
_entity.type
_entity.pdbx_description
1 polymer ?
#
loop_
_entity_poly.entity_id
_entity_poly.type
_entity_poly.pdbx_seq_one_letter_code
_entity_poly.pdbx_strand_id
1 'polypeptide(L)'
;MDKVNLRSAKILGVVGSILCILGTFFSFLVLRRIINFNTFPIIFFIAATILILFALSDISKKTKNRKIYSNFLTGIILSTIGFIILLIALGGIFISLLTEPFGGSQSIGLVSGILLIVFNCIFVVSTYFIKMSFDRVSVVLNNRYFKISGLLLFIGSILLIILIGIFVILVGIIFEIIAFFKIKDELEINNQQIKKIESS
;
A
#
# COMPACT_ATOMS: atom_id res chain seq x y z
N MET A 1 -17.48 -10.84 -28.79
CA MET A 1 -17.25 -10.25 -27.45
C MET A 1 -16.07 -10.98 -26.88
N ASP A 2 -14.94 -10.31 -26.70
CA ASP A 2 -13.75 -10.95 -26.13
C ASP A 2 -13.95 -11.06 -24.62
N LYS A 3 -14.11 -12.29 -24.14
CA LYS A 3 -14.21 -12.57 -22.72
C LYS A 3 -12.83 -12.44 -22.09
N VAL A 4 -12.70 -11.49 -21.19
CA VAL A 4 -11.45 -11.26 -20.47
C VAL A 4 -11.50 -12.00 -19.15
N ASN A 5 -10.71 -13.07 -19.03
CA ASN A 5 -10.59 -13.85 -17.81
C ASN A 5 -9.80 -13.08 -16.75
N LEU A 6 -10.39 -12.75 -15.60
CA LEU A 6 -9.73 -12.06 -14.48
C LEU A 6 -9.54 -12.94 -13.24
N ARG A 7 -9.73 -14.25 -13.37
CA ARG A 7 -9.64 -15.19 -12.24
C ARG A 7 -8.27 -15.12 -11.55
N SER A 8 -7.19 -15.08 -12.33
CA SER A 8 -5.83 -14.98 -11.77
C SER A 8 -5.63 -13.70 -10.98
N ALA A 9 -6.02 -12.54 -11.53
CA ALA A 9 -5.94 -11.26 -10.83
C ALA A 9 -6.74 -11.25 -9.52
N LYS A 10 -7.95 -11.81 -9.53
CA LYS A 10 -8.80 -11.95 -8.35
C LYS A 10 -8.11 -12.77 -7.26
N ILE A 11 -7.65 -13.98 -7.59
CA ILE A 11 -7.01 -14.88 -6.62
C ILE A 11 -5.74 -14.23 -6.06
N LEU A 12 -4.86 -13.71 -6.92
CA LEU A 12 -3.62 -13.05 -6.50
C LEU A 12 -3.90 -11.84 -5.61
N GLY A 13 -4.87 -10.99 -5.97
CA GLY A 13 -5.22 -9.81 -5.20
C GLY A 13 -5.84 -10.14 -3.84
N VAL A 14 -6.75 -11.12 -3.78
CA VAL A 14 -7.34 -11.59 -2.50
C VAL A 14 -6.25 -12.18 -1.60
N VAL A 15 -5.44 -13.10 -2.12
CA VAL A 15 -4.37 -13.73 -1.32
C VAL A 15 -3.37 -12.69 -0.86
N GLY A 16 -2.94 -11.78 -1.73
CA GLY A 16 -2.01 -10.70 -1.38
C GLY A 16 -2.57 -9.77 -0.30
N SER A 17 -3.84 -9.36 -0.42
CA SER A 17 -4.47 -8.47 0.56
C SER A 17 -4.64 -9.13 1.93
N ILE A 18 -5.03 -10.41 1.96
CA ILE A 18 -5.12 -11.20 3.21
C ILE A 18 -3.73 -11.35 3.84
N LEU A 19 -2.71 -11.64 3.03
CA LEU A 19 -1.33 -11.78 3.48
C LEU A 19 -0.80 -10.46 4.07
N CYS A 20 -1.19 -9.32 3.50
CA CYS A 20 -0.87 -7.99 4.02
C CYS A 20 -1.45 -7.77 5.44
N ILE A 21 -2.73 -8.11 5.65
CA ILE A 21 -3.37 -8.01 6.97
C ILE A 21 -2.72 -8.96 7.97
N LEU A 22 -2.47 -10.22 7.58
CA LEU A 22 -1.81 -11.19 8.45
C LEU A 22 -0.40 -10.73 8.84
N GLY A 23 0.38 -10.20 7.88
CA GLY A 23 1.69 -9.62 8.15
C GLY A 23 1.61 -8.43 9.10
N THR A 24 0.63 -7.54 8.90
CA THR A 24 0.43 -6.36 9.76
C THR A 24 0.01 -6.75 11.19
N PHE A 25 -0.93 -7.69 11.31
CA PHE A 25 -1.42 -8.20 12.60
C PHE A 25 -0.31 -8.94 13.37
N PHE A 26 0.47 -9.77 12.67
CA PHE A 26 1.59 -10.48 13.27
C PHE A 26 2.71 -9.53 13.69
N SER A 27 3.04 -8.52 12.87
CA SER A 27 3.96 -7.43 13.27
C SER A 27 3.51 -6.74 14.55
N PHE A 28 2.22 -6.42 14.68
CA PHE A 28 1.69 -5.79 15.89
C PHE A 28 1.76 -6.70 17.12
N LEU A 29 1.44 -7.99 16.97
CA LEU A 29 1.57 -8.98 18.06
C LEU A 29 3.03 -9.20 18.48
N VAL A 30 3.96 -9.20 17.53
CA VAL A 30 5.40 -9.31 17.79
C VAL A 30 5.91 -8.05 18.50
N LEU A 31 5.44 -6.86 18.12
CA LEU A 31 5.80 -5.61 18.81
C LEU A 31 5.37 -5.61 20.29
N ARG A 32 4.25 -6.26 20.62
CA ARG A 32 3.77 -6.44 22.00
C ARG A 32 4.62 -7.42 22.82
N ARG A 33 5.39 -8.31 22.16
CA ARG A 33 6.26 -9.31 22.79
C ARG A 33 7.71 -8.86 22.70
N ILE A 34 8.03 -7.77 23.40
CA ILE A 34 9.36 -7.27 23.78
C ILE A 34 10.52 -8.21 23.33
N ILE A 35 11.08 -7.96 22.14
CA ILE A 35 12.41 -8.38 21.66
C ILE A 35 12.71 -9.90 21.65
N ASN A 36 12.05 -10.66 20.78
CA ASN A 36 12.72 -11.79 20.11
C ASN A 36 12.43 -11.71 18.60
N PHE A 37 13.30 -10.99 17.89
CA PHE A 37 13.14 -10.53 16.50
C PHE A 37 13.09 -11.71 15.51
N ASN A 38 11.89 -12.24 15.31
CA ASN A 38 11.62 -13.23 14.28
C ASN A 38 11.36 -12.48 12.96
N THR A 39 12.26 -12.61 11.97
CA THR A 39 12.25 -11.92 10.65
C THR A 39 11.00 -12.20 9.79
N PHE A 40 10.15 -13.13 10.21
CA PHE A 40 8.98 -13.61 9.48
C PHE A 40 8.01 -12.51 8.98
N PRO A 41 7.70 -11.41 9.71
CA PRO A 41 6.71 -10.43 9.25
C PRO A 41 7.09 -9.70 7.96
N ILE A 42 8.38 -9.49 7.70
CA ILE A 42 8.86 -8.72 6.55
C ILE A 42 8.67 -9.51 5.24
N ILE A 43 8.95 -10.82 5.27
CA ILE A 43 8.72 -11.71 4.11
C ILE A 43 7.25 -11.72 3.69
N PHE A 44 6.32 -11.74 4.66
CA PHE A 44 4.88 -11.71 4.37
C PHE A 44 4.47 -10.41 3.69
N PHE A 45 5.01 -9.27 4.13
CA PHE A 45 4.71 -7.97 3.54
C PHE A 45 5.23 -7.84 2.09
N ILE A 46 6.46 -8.31 1.85
CA ILE A 46 7.06 -8.31 0.51
C ILE A 46 6.24 -9.22 -0.42
N ALA A 47 5.94 -10.45 0.01
CA ALA A 47 5.13 -11.37 -0.75
C ALA A 47 3.74 -10.78 -1.07
N ALA A 48 3.07 -10.18 -0.08
CA ALA A 48 1.77 -9.53 -0.26
C ALA A 48 1.82 -8.45 -1.34
N THR A 49 2.81 -7.57 -1.26
CA THR A 49 3.00 -6.46 -2.21
C THR A 49 3.23 -6.97 -3.63
N ILE A 50 4.05 -8.02 -3.79
CA ILE A 50 4.33 -8.64 -5.10
C ILE A 50 3.06 -9.27 -5.69
N LEU A 51 2.25 -9.96 -4.89
CA LEU A 51 0.99 -10.57 -5.34
C LEU A 51 0.00 -9.52 -5.83
N ILE A 52 -0.18 -8.44 -5.06
CA ILE A 52 -1.08 -7.33 -5.45
C ILE A 52 -0.55 -6.64 -6.72
N LEU A 53 0.77 -6.46 -6.83
CA LEU A 53 1.40 -5.92 -8.03
C LEU A 53 1.13 -6.79 -9.27
N PHE A 54 1.23 -8.12 -9.15
CA PHE A 54 0.89 -9.03 -10.24
C PHE A 54 -0.60 -9.01 -10.58
N ALA A 55 -1.48 -8.92 -9.58
CA ALA A 55 -2.92 -8.79 -9.81
C ALA A 55 -3.25 -7.53 -10.63
N LEU A 56 -2.66 -6.39 -10.28
CA LEU A 56 -2.83 -5.13 -11.00
C LEU A 56 -2.15 -5.13 -12.37
N SER A 57 -1.04 -5.85 -12.52
CA SER A 57 -0.40 -6.07 -13.82
C SER A 57 -1.32 -6.86 -14.77
N ASP A 58 -1.94 -7.92 -14.27
CA ASP A 58 -2.86 -8.75 -15.04
C ASP A 58 -4.10 -7.93 -15.47
N ILE A 59 -4.72 -7.19 -14.54
CA ILE A 59 -5.83 -6.26 -14.84
C ILE A 59 -5.38 -5.23 -15.88
N SER A 60 -4.21 -4.61 -15.70
CA SER A 60 -3.71 -3.57 -16.60
C SER A 60 -3.52 -4.06 -18.03
N LYS A 61 -2.94 -5.26 -18.20
CA LYS A 61 -2.71 -5.87 -19.52
C LYS A 61 -4.04 -6.23 -20.19
N LYS A 62 -4.93 -6.85 -19.43
CA LYS A 62 -6.22 -7.36 -19.91
C LYS A 62 -7.23 -6.26 -20.24
N THR A 63 -7.15 -5.13 -19.54
CA THR A 63 -8.05 -3.98 -19.74
C THR A 63 -7.43 -2.89 -20.61
N LYS A 64 -6.22 -3.13 -21.16
CA LYS A 64 -5.43 -2.19 -21.98
C LYS A 64 -5.15 -0.83 -21.31
N ASN A 65 -5.30 -0.73 -19.99
CA ASN A 65 -5.03 0.49 -19.22
C ASN A 65 -3.70 0.36 -18.48
N ARG A 66 -2.59 0.78 -19.12
CA ARG A 66 -1.23 0.74 -18.55
C ARG A 66 -1.06 1.61 -17.30
N LYS A 67 -1.86 2.67 -17.16
CA LYS A 67 -1.79 3.60 -16.02
C LYS A 67 -2.18 2.90 -14.70
N ILE A 68 -2.93 1.80 -14.72
CA ILE A 68 -3.24 1.02 -13.51
C ILE A 68 -1.95 0.50 -12.88
N TYR A 69 -1.17 -0.27 -13.64
CA TYR A 69 0.07 -0.86 -13.15
C TYR A 69 1.13 0.21 -12.86
N SER A 70 1.32 1.16 -13.78
CA SER A 70 2.37 2.18 -13.65
C SER A 70 2.19 3.03 -12.39
N ASN A 71 0.98 3.51 -12.09
CA ASN A 71 0.77 4.33 -10.90
C ASN A 71 0.97 3.52 -9.61
N PHE A 72 0.49 2.27 -9.58
CA PHE A 72 0.71 1.42 -8.41
C PHE A 72 2.20 1.14 -8.18
N LEU A 73 2.94 0.83 -9.24
CA LEU A 73 4.38 0.61 -9.18
C LEU A 73 5.13 1.87 -8.71
N THR A 74 4.78 3.05 -9.22
CA THR A 74 5.33 4.33 -8.74
C THR A 74 5.06 4.51 -7.24
N GLY A 75 3.84 4.20 -6.79
CA GLY A 75 3.49 4.19 -5.37
C GLY A 75 4.41 3.27 -4.56
N ILE A 76 4.60 2.02 -4.99
CA ILE A 76 5.49 1.06 -4.31
C ILE A 76 6.93 1.58 -4.26
N ILE A 77 7.48 2.08 -5.37
CA ILE A 77 8.86 2.60 -5.42
C ILE A 77 9.03 3.74 -4.41
N LEU A 78 8.09 4.70 -4.37
CA LEU A 78 8.13 5.78 -3.38
C LEU A 78 8.00 5.25 -1.94
N SER A 79 7.14 4.26 -1.70
CA SER A 79 6.99 3.68 -0.36
C SER A 79 8.27 2.99 0.12
N THR A 80 8.99 2.31 -0.77
CA THR A 80 10.27 1.66 -0.45
C THR A 80 11.35 2.69 -0.13
N ILE A 81 11.45 3.77 -0.92
CA ILE A 81 12.36 4.89 -0.64
C ILE A 81 12.02 5.52 0.72
N GLY A 82 10.74 5.78 0.97
CA GLY A 82 10.27 6.28 2.25
C GLY A 82 10.64 5.35 3.41
N PHE A 83 10.47 4.04 3.24
CA PHE A 83 10.80 3.07 4.29
C PHE A 83 12.29 3.09 4.66
N ILE A 84 13.19 3.27 3.70
CA ILE A 84 14.63 3.43 3.97
C ILE A 84 14.88 4.69 4.82
N ILE A 85 14.25 5.81 4.48
CA ILE A 85 14.35 7.07 5.24
C ILE A 85 13.80 6.89 6.66
N LEU A 86 12.69 6.16 6.81
CA LEU A 86 12.11 5.83 8.11
C LEU A 86 13.09 5.04 8.98
N LEU A 87 13.75 4.01 8.43
CA LEU A 87 14.73 3.21 9.19
C LEU A 87 15.90 4.07 9.69
N ILE A 88 16.41 4.97 8.85
CA ILE A 88 17.48 5.91 9.25
C ILE A 88 16.98 6.85 10.35
N ALA A 89 15.78 7.41 10.19
CA ALA A 89 15.19 8.31 11.17
C ALA A 89 15.01 7.64 12.54
N LEU A 90 14.39 6.44 12.56
CA LEU A 90 14.17 5.65 13.76
C LEU A 90 15.49 5.20 14.40
N GLY A 91 16.48 4.80 13.60
CA GLY A 91 17.82 4.47 14.10
C GLY A 91 18.49 5.65 14.79
N GLY A 92 18.39 6.85 14.21
CA GLY A 92 18.93 8.06 14.84
C GLY A 92 18.21 8.44 16.13
N ILE A 93 16.87 8.28 16.21
CA ILE A 93 16.11 8.47 17.47
C ILE A 93 16.57 7.48 18.52
N PHE A 94 16.71 6.21 18.15
CA PHE A 94 17.14 5.16 19.06
C PHE A 94 18.54 5.42 19.62
N ILE A 95 19.50 5.82 18.77
CA ILE A 95 20.85 6.20 19.19
C ILE A 95 20.81 7.43 20.10
N SER A 96 20.01 8.45 19.77
CA SER A 96 19.86 9.66 20.59
C SER A 96 19.35 9.31 21.99
N LEU A 97 18.33 8.46 22.10
CA LEU A 97 17.77 8.01 23.38
C LEU A 97 18.77 7.19 24.21
N LEU A 98 19.61 6.37 23.58
CA LEU A 98 20.62 5.58 24.29
C LEU A 98 21.82 6.40 24.77
N THR A 99 22.14 7.48 24.06
CA THR A 99 23.32 8.32 24.35
C THR A 99 22.99 9.53 25.23
N GLU A 100 21.73 9.91 25.39
CA GLU A 100 21.28 10.99 26.28
C GLU A 100 21.89 10.94 27.70
N PRO A 101 21.92 9.79 28.41
CA PRO A 101 22.52 9.70 29.76
C PRO A 101 24.04 9.95 29.79
N PHE A 102 24.72 9.87 28.64
CA PHE A 102 26.17 10.04 28.49
C PHE A 102 26.54 11.38 27.84
N GLY A 103 25.61 12.35 27.76
CA GLY A 103 25.84 13.63 27.10
C GLY A 103 25.68 13.57 25.57
N GLY A 104 24.86 12.64 25.08
CA GLY A 104 24.53 12.50 23.67
C GLY A 104 23.98 13.78 23.04
N SER A 105 24.24 13.97 21.74
CA SER A 105 23.90 15.21 21.07
C SER A 105 22.41 15.27 20.71
N GLN A 106 21.69 16.24 21.32
CA GLN A 106 20.29 16.56 21.00
C GLN A 106 20.08 16.89 19.51
N SER A 107 21.15 17.23 18.78
CA SER A 107 21.14 17.48 17.34
C SER A 107 20.80 16.24 16.51
N ILE A 108 21.17 15.04 16.94
CA ILE A 108 20.82 13.79 16.22
C ILE A 108 19.32 13.55 16.28
N GLY A 109 18.71 13.73 17.46
CA GLY A 109 17.26 13.62 17.63
C GLY A 109 16.48 14.63 16.77
N LEU A 110 16.94 15.88 16.70
CA LEU A 110 16.34 16.92 15.85
C LEU A 110 16.41 16.57 14.35
N VAL A 111 17.57 16.10 13.87
CA VAL A 111 17.73 15.66 12.48
C VAL A 111 16.79 14.50 12.16
N SER A 112 16.72 13.49 13.04
CA SER A 112 15.78 12.38 12.86
C SER A 112 14.31 12.81 12.86
N GLY A 113 13.94 13.80 13.67
CA GLY A 113 12.59 14.37 13.65
C GLY A 113 12.24 14.99 12.29
N ILE A 114 13.20 15.71 11.68
CA ILE A 114 13.04 16.26 10.33
C ILE A 114 12.90 15.15 9.29
N LEU A 115 13.71 14.08 9.37
CA LEU A 115 13.58 12.93 8.47
C LEU A 115 12.21 12.23 8.59
N LEU A 116 11.61 12.17 9.79
CA LEU A 116 10.26 11.62 9.95
C LEU A 116 9.20 12.42 9.20
N ILE A 117 9.31 13.75 9.21
CA ILE A 117 8.40 14.63 8.46
C ILE A 117 8.58 14.40 6.96
N VAL A 118 9.84 14.33 6.49
CA VAL A 118 10.16 14.05 5.08
C VAL A 118 9.61 12.69 4.64
N PHE A 119 9.81 11.66 5.47
CA PHE A 119 9.23 10.33 5.26
C PHE A 119 7.70 10.42 5.11
N ASN A 120 7.02 11.11 6.03
CA ASN A 120 5.57 11.20 5.99
C ASN A 120 5.08 11.85 4.69
N CYS A 121 5.72 12.95 4.26
CA CYS A 121 5.42 13.59 2.98
C CYS A 121 5.57 12.63 1.79
N ILE A 122 6.67 11.89 1.71
CA ILE A 122 6.91 10.90 0.63
C ILE A 122 5.86 9.78 0.68
N PHE A 123 5.50 9.32 1.88
CA PHE A 123 4.51 8.27 2.07
C PHE A 123 3.10 8.71 1.65
N VAL A 124 2.71 9.96 1.93
CA VAL A 124 1.46 10.55 1.43
C VAL A 124 1.43 10.60 -0.10
N VAL A 125 2.54 11.01 -0.73
CA VAL A 125 2.64 11.02 -2.21
C VAL A 125 2.59 9.60 -2.78
N SER A 126 3.25 8.63 -2.14
CA SER A 126 3.19 7.21 -2.52
C SER A 126 1.74 6.71 -2.55
N THR A 127 1.00 6.91 -1.46
CA THR A 127 -0.39 6.44 -1.33
C THR A 127 -1.34 7.18 -2.26
N TYR A 128 -1.02 8.41 -2.66
CA TYR A 128 -1.75 9.12 -3.72
C TYR A 128 -1.65 8.40 -5.07
N PHE A 129 -0.46 7.91 -5.45
CA PHE A 129 -0.29 7.12 -6.66
C PHE A 129 -1.01 5.76 -6.59
N ILE A 130 -1.02 5.13 -5.42
CA ILE A 130 -1.80 3.90 -5.18
C ILE A 130 -3.30 4.17 -5.35
N LYS A 131 -3.81 5.25 -4.75
CA LYS A 131 -5.19 5.70 -4.94
C LYS A 131 -5.52 5.91 -6.41
N MET A 132 -4.64 6.58 -7.15
CA MET A 132 -4.80 6.79 -8.60
C MET A 132 -4.87 5.49 -9.40
N SER A 133 -4.17 4.44 -8.98
CA SER A 133 -4.31 3.12 -9.58
C SER A 133 -5.69 2.52 -9.27
N PHE A 134 -6.10 2.53 -8.01
CA PHE A 134 -7.36 1.94 -7.56
C PHE A 134 -8.59 2.67 -8.12
N ASP A 135 -8.52 3.99 -8.28
CA ASP A 135 -9.56 4.78 -8.94
C ASP A 135 -9.77 4.33 -10.39
N ARG A 136 -8.67 4.04 -11.12
CA ARG A 136 -8.75 3.53 -12.49
C ARG A 136 -9.30 2.12 -12.55
N VAL A 137 -8.85 1.24 -11.65
CA VAL A 137 -9.41 -0.12 -11.52
C VAL A 137 -10.91 -0.07 -11.22
N SER A 138 -11.33 0.86 -10.36
CA SER A 138 -12.74 1.07 -10.02
C SER A 138 -13.60 1.39 -11.23
N VAL A 139 -13.12 2.27 -12.11
CA VAL A 139 -13.82 2.65 -13.35
C VAL A 139 -13.88 1.49 -14.33
N VAL A 140 -12.76 0.80 -14.52
CA VAL A 140 -12.62 -0.29 -15.49
C VAL A 140 -13.44 -1.53 -15.10
N LEU A 141 -13.37 -1.93 -13.83
CA LEU A 141 -14.09 -3.09 -13.31
C LEU A 141 -15.52 -2.76 -12.87
N ASN A 142 -15.94 -1.48 -12.97
CA ASN A 142 -17.19 -0.95 -12.41
C ASN A 142 -17.39 -1.36 -10.94
N ASN A 143 -16.32 -1.31 -10.15
CA ASN A 143 -16.27 -1.77 -8.77
C ASN A 143 -15.85 -0.62 -7.85
N ARG A 144 -16.82 -0.03 -7.16
CA ARG A 144 -16.60 1.15 -6.28
C ARG A 144 -15.73 0.86 -5.06
N TYR A 145 -15.58 -0.41 -4.65
CA TYR A 145 -14.80 -0.78 -3.46
C TYR A 145 -13.31 -0.47 -3.64
N PHE A 146 -12.77 -0.54 -4.87
CA PHE A 146 -11.39 -0.12 -5.15
C PHE A 146 -11.18 1.37 -4.85
N LYS A 147 -12.10 2.23 -5.32
CA LYS A 147 -12.04 3.67 -5.06
C LYS A 147 -12.12 3.99 -3.56
N ILE A 148 -13.00 3.29 -2.83
CA ILE A 148 -13.13 3.47 -1.37
C ILE A 148 -11.84 3.05 -0.66
N SER A 149 -11.29 1.88 -1.02
CA SER A 149 -10.03 1.39 -0.48
C SER A 149 -8.89 2.39 -0.71
N GLY A 150 -8.68 2.83 -1.95
CA GLY A 150 -7.61 3.78 -2.29
C GLY A 150 -7.74 5.11 -1.57
N LEU A 151 -8.97 5.60 -1.38
CA LEU A 151 -9.24 6.81 -0.61
C LEU A 151 -8.90 6.63 0.87
N LEU A 152 -9.29 5.50 1.47
CA LEU A 152 -9.01 5.19 2.87
C LEU A 152 -7.51 5.02 3.12
N LEU A 153 -6.77 4.39 2.21
CA LEU A 153 -5.32 4.28 2.30
C LEU A 153 -4.65 5.66 2.23
N PHE A 154 -5.13 6.54 1.35
CA PHE A 154 -4.61 7.90 1.21
C PHE A 154 -4.94 8.81 2.40
N ILE A 155 -6.18 8.79 2.90
CA ILE A 155 -6.52 9.60 4.07
C ILE A 155 -5.83 9.05 5.33
N GLY A 156 -5.69 7.72 5.41
CA GLY A 156 -4.98 7.07 6.50
C GLY A 156 -3.48 7.38 6.54
N SER A 157 -2.83 7.56 5.39
CA SER A 157 -1.41 7.99 5.36
C SER A 157 -1.22 9.42 5.88
N ILE A 158 -2.16 10.32 5.58
CA ILE A 158 -2.17 11.69 6.12
C ILE A 158 -2.37 11.66 7.64
N LEU A 159 -3.31 10.85 8.13
CA LEU A 159 -3.59 10.72 9.57
C LEU A 159 -2.54 9.90 10.34
N LEU A 160 -1.55 9.33 9.66
CA LEU A 160 -0.54 8.47 10.29
C LEU A 160 0.34 9.25 11.28
N ILE A 161 0.46 10.57 11.11
CA ILE A 161 1.19 11.47 12.02
C ILE A 161 0.68 11.35 13.46
N ILE A 162 -0.64 11.18 13.65
CA ILE A 162 -1.28 11.13 14.99
C ILE A 162 -1.54 9.66 15.41
N LEU A 163 -0.90 8.68 14.75
CA LEU A 163 -1.10 7.22 14.94
C LEU A 163 -2.53 6.70 14.65
N ILE A 164 -3.55 7.57 14.59
CA ILE A 164 -4.94 7.25 14.23
C ILE A 164 -5.02 6.72 12.80
N GLY A 165 -4.13 7.18 11.91
CA GLY A 165 -4.07 6.76 10.52
C GLY A 165 -3.93 5.25 10.33
N ILE A 166 -3.33 4.53 11.28
CA ILE A 166 -3.17 3.06 11.22
C ILE A 166 -4.53 2.36 11.14
N PHE A 167 -5.51 2.80 11.94
CA PHE A 167 -6.86 2.24 11.92
C PHE A 167 -7.55 2.52 10.59
N VAL A 168 -7.35 3.70 10.02
CA VAL A 168 -7.97 4.08 8.75
C VAL A 168 -7.38 3.28 7.59
N ILE A 169 -6.06 3.07 7.59
CA ILE A 169 -5.36 2.20 6.63
C ILE A 169 -5.88 0.77 6.76
N LEU A 170 -6.03 0.25 7.99
CA LEU A 170 -6.56 -1.09 8.23
C LEU A 170 -7.94 -1.28 7.60
N VAL A 171 -8.85 -0.32 7.80
CA VAL A 171 -10.17 -0.31 7.15
C VAL A 171 -10.01 -0.27 5.63
N GLY A 172 -9.09 0.54 5.10
CA GLY A 172 -8.77 0.60 3.67
C GLY A 172 -8.35 -0.75 3.07
N ILE A 173 -7.53 -1.53 3.78
CA ILE A 173 -7.09 -2.86 3.33
C ILE A 173 -8.27 -3.86 3.39
N ILE A 174 -9.18 -3.75 4.34
CA ILE A 174 -10.41 -4.56 4.36
C ILE A 174 -11.25 -4.29 3.11
N PHE A 175 -11.41 -3.01 2.72
CA PHE A 175 -12.09 -2.65 1.49
C PHE A 175 -11.35 -3.16 0.24
N GLU A 176 -10.03 -3.25 0.27
CA GLU A 176 -9.21 -3.84 -0.79
C GLU A 176 -9.54 -5.32 -1.00
N ILE A 177 -9.61 -6.11 0.08
CA ILE A 177 -10.02 -7.52 0.02
C ILE A 177 -11.40 -7.64 -0.62
N ILE A 178 -12.37 -6.86 -0.13
CA ILE A 178 -13.74 -6.87 -0.65
C ILE A 178 -13.75 -6.50 -2.15
N ALA A 179 -12.92 -5.55 -2.55
CA ALA A 179 -12.79 -5.12 -3.93
C ALA A 179 -12.28 -6.24 -4.83
N PHE A 180 -11.19 -6.92 -4.45
CA PHE A 180 -10.67 -8.05 -5.20
C PHE A 180 -11.64 -9.23 -5.22
N PHE A 181 -12.30 -9.55 -4.10
CA PHE A 181 -13.27 -10.64 -4.03
C PHE A 181 -14.48 -10.42 -4.96
N LYS A 182 -14.89 -9.16 -5.14
CA LYS A 182 -15.99 -8.76 -6.03
C LYS A 182 -15.61 -8.68 -7.52
N ILE A 183 -14.35 -8.97 -7.89
CA ILE A 183 -13.98 -9.10 -9.30
C ILE A 183 -14.75 -10.28 -9.90
N LYS A 184 -15.37 -10.05 -11.06
CA LYS A 184 -16.01 -11.10 -11.86
C LYS A 184 -14.93 -11.92 -12.56
N ASP A 185 -15.10 -13.24 -12.60
CA ASP A 185 -14.09 -14.13 -13.17
C ASP A 185 -13.95 -13.95 -14.69
N GLU A 186 -15.05 -13.57 -15.36
CA GLU A 186 -15.08 -13.13 -16.76
C GLU A 186 -15.65 -11.72 -16.83
N LEU A 187 -14.94 -10.82 -17.53
CA LEU A 187 -15.46 -9.53 -17.92
C LEU A 187 -15.77 -9.50 -19.41
N GLU A 188 -16.99 -9.06 -19.71
CA GLU A 188 -17.39 -8.67 -21.04
C GLU A 188 -17.06 -7.20 -21.23
N ILE A 189 -15.96 -6.92 -21.92
CA ILE A 189 -15.60 -5.54 -22.26
C ILE A 189 -16.48 -5.13 -23.45
N ASN A 190 -17.54 -4.36 -23.18
CA ASN A 190 -18.33 -3.73 -24.24
C ASN A 190 -17.64 -2.43 -24.68
N ASN A 191 -17.67 -2.12 -25.99
CA ASN A 191 -16.98 -0.99 -26.64
C ASN A 191 -17.23 0.39 -25.98
N GLN A 192 -18.30 0.53 -25.18
CA GLN A 192 -18.59 1.73 -24.39
C GLN A 192 -17.63 1.96 -23.21
N GLN A 193 -17.06 0.90 -22.62
CA GLN A 193 -16.08 1.02 -21.54
C GLN A 193 -14.71 1.49 -22.05
N ILE A 194 -14.33 1.08 -23.26
CA ILE A 194 -13.08 1.50 -23.92
C ILE A 194 -13.07 3.02 -24.16
N LYS A 195 -14.18 3.59 -24.67
CA LYS A 195 -14.31 5.04 -24.85
C LYS A 195 -14.15 5.85 -23.57
N LYS A 196 -14.58 5.32 -22.42
CA LYS A 196 -14.45 5.99 -21.11
C LYS A 196 -13.02 5.91 -20.55
N ILE A 197 -12.26 4.89 -20.96
CA ILE A 197 -10.84 4.70 -20.60
C ILE A 197 -9.93 5.66 -21.38
N GLU A 198 -10.28 5.99 -22.63
CA GLU A 198 -9.52 6.94 -23.45
C GLU A 198 -9.77 8.42 -23.06
N SER A 199 -10.91 8.71 -22.43
CA SER A 199 -11.29 10.08 -22.03
C SER A 199 -10.92 10.46 -20.58
N SER A 200 -10.18 9.62 -19.85
CA SER A 200 -9.83 9.81 -18.41
C SER A 200 -8.31 9.70 -18.13
#